data_AF-A0A939ADJ2-F1
#
_entry.id   AF-A0A939ADJ2-F1
#
_cell.length_a   1.000
_cell.length_b   1.000
_cell.length_c   1.000
_cell.angle_alpha   90.00
_cell.angle_beta   90.00
_cell.angle_gamma   90.00
#
_symmetry.space_group_name_H-M   'P 1'
#
loop_
_entity.id
_entity.type
_entity.pdbx_description
1 polymer ?
#
loop_
_entity_poly.entity_id
_entity_poly.type
_entity_poly.pdbx_seq_one_letter_code
_entity_poly.pdbx_strand_id
1 'polypeptide(L)'
;MWFKKERNVQLPQNIVNPAFGEVNVHYKGGKKTVVATVLMEPYVEGTQTGVAIDGSASMVNNKSFGHTDEPGPGTKMISLRCGGKTVKYGYNEDDNSVEQICQRVVPYLAEKLDADGGTTVVYWACGDGGRNVQLVGDLTADQARSAQFPGPDDWGTGTCLLPAMKYFVDRFADAEWGFYVFITDGALSDLDDVVRYTLELAKGIHAGKRKPVKCVLIGVGSDVNEDQMSILDDLDDTHNA
;
A
#
# COMPACT_ATOMS: atom_id res chain seq x y z
N MET A 1 36.48 -2.51 -36.14
CA MET A 1 36.71 -2.09 -34.75
C MET A 1 35.34 -1.74 -34.17
N TRP A 2 34.80 -2.55 -33.27
CA TRP A 2 33.45 -2.37 -32.74
C TRP A 2 33.49 -1.29 -31.64
N PHE A 3 32.83 -0.15 -31.86
CA PHE A 3 32.65 0.86 -30.82
C PHE A 3 31.76 0.29 -29.71
N LYS A 4 32.34 0.02 -28.55
CA LYS A 4 31.60 -0.35 -27.34
C LYS A 4 30.87 0.92 -26.89
N LYS A 5 29.56 1.01 -27.19
CA LYS A 5 28.72 2.15 -26.84
C LYS A 5 28.78 2.36 -25.32
N GLU A 6 29.34 3.49 -24.89
CA GLU A 6 29.25 3.97 -23.51
C GLU A 6 27.77 4.07 -23.15
N ARG A 7 27.29 3.17 -22.29
CA ARG A 7 25.89 3.15 -21.82
C ARG A 7 25.89 3.42 -20.34
N ASN A 8 25.05 4.35 -19.91
CA ASN A 8 24.73 4.49 -18.50
C ASN A 8 24.00 3.20 -18.05
N VAL A 9 24.37 2.68 -16.89
CA VAL A 9 23.80 1.43 -16.36
C VAL A 9 23.44 1.65 -14.89
N GLN A 10 22.19 1.38 -14.55
CA GLN A 10 21.77 1.14 -13.16
C GLN A 10 22.10 -0.32 -12.82
N LEU A 11 22.80 -0.53 -11.71
CA LEU A 11 23.12 -1.89 -11.27
C LEU A 11 21.86 -2.60 -10.74
N PRO A 12 21.66 -3.89 -11.06
CA PRO A 12 20.58 -4.69 -10.49
C PRO A 12 20.63 -4.75 -8.96
N GLN A 13 19.48 -4.68 -8.29
CA GLN A 13 19.39 -4.64 -6.82
C GLN A 13 20.05 -5.84 -6.14
N ASN A 14 20.00 -7.03 -6.75
CA ASN A 14 20.59 -8.25 -6.20
C ASN A 14 22.13 -8.26 -6.17
N ILE A 15 22.79 -7.29 -6.80
CA ILE A 15 24.26 -7.12 -6.74
C ILE A 15 24.69 -5.82 -6.04
N VAL A 16 23.73 -4.98 -5.67
CA VAL A 16 23.96 -3.74 -4.92
C VAL A 16 23.98 -4.09 -3.43
N ASN A 17 24.91 -3.51 -2.66
CA ASN A 17 24.91 -3.69 -1.21
C ASN A 17 23.60 -3.08 -0.65
N PRO A 18 22.87 -3.77 0.26
CA PRO A 18 21.59 -3.27 0.81
C PRO A 18 21.65 -1.88 1.46
N ALA A 19 22.83 -1.40 1.84
CA ALA A 19 23.02 -0.03 2.31
C ALA A 19 22.86 1.04 1.21
N PHE A 20 22.82 0.64 -0.06
CA PHE A 20 22.58 1.54 -1.19
C PHE A 20 21.24 1.23 -1.86
N GLY A 21 20.50 2.28 -2.20
CA GLY A 21 19.21 2.18 -2.87
C GLY A 21 19.37 2.05 -4.37
N GLU A 22 20.14 2.93 -4.98
CA GLU A 22 20.46 2.85 -6.40
C GLU A 22 21.95 3.07 -6.61
N VAL A 23 22.54 2.32 -7.54
CA VAL A 23 23.91 2.55 -7.99
C VAL A 23 23.89 2.74 -9.50
N ASN A 24 24.14 3.97 -9.92
CA ASN A 24 24.15 4.40 -11.31
C ASN A 24 25.60 4.61 -11.77
N VAL A 25 25.96 3.95 -12.88
CA VAL A 25 27.29 4.09 -13.50
C VAL A 25 27.14 4.88 -14.79
N HIS A 26 27.77 6.05 -14.83
CA HIS A 26 27.80 6.92 -16.01
C HIS A 26 29.16 6.85 -16.70
N TYR A 27 29.14 6.74 -18.02
CA TYR A 27 30.31 6.78 -18.87
C TYR A 27 30.24 8.04 -19.73
N LYS A 28 31.20 8.96 -19.55
CA LYS A 28 31.27 10.18 -20.35
C LYS A 28 32.71 10.55 -20.63
N GLY A 29 33.10 10.49 -21.91
CA GLY A 29 34.40 10.98 -22.38
C GLY A 29 35.58 10.23 -21.77
N GLY A 30 35.48 8.88 -21.68
CA GLY A 30 36.52 8.04 -21.08
C GLY A 30 36.61 8.10 -19.54
N LYS A 31 35.74 8.88 -18.88
CA LYS A 31 35.62 8.91 -17.41
C LYS A 31 34.43 8.07 -16.96
N LYS A 32 34.64 7.29 -15.90
CA LYS A 32 33.61 6.54 -15.18
C LYS A 32 33.20 7.32 -13.94
N THR A 33 31.92 7.65 -13.82
CA THR A 33 31.33 8.24 -12.61
C THR A 33 30.36 7.23 -12.02
N VAL A 34 30.45 6.99 -10.72
CA VAL A 34 29.51 6.12 -9.99
C VAL A 34 28.75 7.00 -9.01
N VAL A 35 27.44 7.00 -9.11
CA VAL A 35 26.53 7.66 -8.17
C VAL A 35 25.84 6.54 -7.39
N ALA A 36 26.04 6.51 -6.07
CA ALA A 36 25.38 5.57 -5.18
C ALA A 36 24.51 6.34 -4.19
N THR A 37 23.24 5.98 -4.11
CA THR A 37 22.30 6.52 -3.12
C THR A 37 22.40 5.67 -1.88
N VAL A 38 22.75 6.23 -0.72
CA VAL A 38 22.69 5.50 0.56
C VAL A 38 21.23 5.44 1.01
N LEU A 39 20.74 4.24 1.31
CA LEU A 39 19.44 4.06 1.96
C LEU A 39 19.59 4.45 3.42
N MET A 40 19.12 5.64 3.76
CA MET A 40 18.86 6.02 5.14
C MET A 40 17.41 5.65 5.44
N GLU A 41 17.16 4.93 6.53
CA GLU A 41 15.80 4.81 7.07
C GLU A 41 15.35 6.23 7.50
N PRO A 42 14.33 6.82 6.85
CA PRO A 42 13.89 8.16 7.22
C PRO A 42 13.29 8.10 8.63
N TYR A 43 13.91 8.81 9.57
CA TYR A 43 13.37 9.00 10.91
C TYR A 43 12.89 10.45 11.05
N VAL A 44 11.58 10.62 11.18
CA VAL A 44 10.96 11.90 11.55
C VAL A 44 10.28 11.68 12.90
N GLU A 45 10.74 12.39 13.92
CA GLU A 45 10.12 12.35 15.25
C GLU A 45 8.64 12.76 15.14
N GLY A 46 7.73 12.01 15.76
CA GLY A 46 6.29 12.27 15.67
C GLY A 46 5.61 11.74 14.40
N THR A 47 6.25 10.82 13.67
CA THR A 47 5.63 10.09 12.55
C THR A 47 4.49 9.20 13.04
N GLN A 48 3.38 9.20 12.30
CA GLN A 48 2.25 8.30 12.51
C GLN A 48 2.02 7.45 11.27
N THR A 49 1.87 6.15 11.47
CA THR A 49 1.80 5.18 10.38
C THR A 49 0.43 4.50 10.29
N GLY A 50 0.06 4.09 9.07
CA GLY A 50 -1.19 3.39 8.83
C GLY A 50 -1.10 2.35 7.71
N VAL A 51 -1.83 1.25 7.85
CA VAL A 51 -2.03 0.24 6.79
C VAL A 51 -3.52 0.05 6.54
N ALA A 52 -3.96 0.28 5.31
CA ALA A 52 -5.31 0.01 4.86
C ALA A 52 -5.30 -1.19 3.90
N ILE A 53 -6.03 -2.24 4.28
CA ILE A 53 -6.14 -3.49 3.55
C ILE A 53 -7.47 -3.50 2.78
N ASP A 54 -7.43 -3.72 1.47
CA ASP A 54 -8.64 -3.74 0.65
C ASP A 54 -9.58 -4.87 1.07
N GLY A 55 -10.80 -4.49 1.43
CA GLY A 55 -11.90 -5.34 1.87
C GLY A 55 -13.02 -5.43 0.85
N SER A 56 -12.75 -5.16 -0.43
CA SER A 56 -13.68 -5.34 -1.53
C SER A 56 -13.81 -6.80 -1.93
N ALA A 57 -14.94 -7.16 -2.55
CA ALA A 57 -15.22 -8.51 -2.99
C ALA A 57 -14.25 -9.03 -4.08
N SER A 58 -13.55 -8.15 -4.82
CA SER A 58 -12.53 -8.58 -5.79
C SER A 58 -11.40 -9.35 -5.12
N MET A 59 -11.01 -8.93 -3.92
CA MET A 59 -9.96 -9.58 -3.12
C MET A 59 -10.32 -11.01 -2.68
N VAL A 60 -11.62 -11.31 -2.60
CA VAL A 60 -12.14 -12.67 -2.38
C VAL A 60 -12.10 -13.45 -3.68
N ASN A 61 -12.59 -12.84 -4.76
CA ASN A 61 -12.74 -13.49 -6.07
C ASN A 61 -11.38 -13.85 -6.71
N ASN A 62 -10.35 -13.04 -6.49
CA ASN A 62 -9.00 -13.31 -6.96
C ASN A 62 -8.18 -14.18 -5.99
N LYS A 63 -8.81 -14.65 -4.90
CA LYS A 63 -8.25 -15.56 -3.89
C LYS A 63 -7.12 -14.96 -3.04
N SER A 64 -6.94 -13.64 -3.01
CA SER A 64 -5.87 -12.98 -2.25
C SER A 64 -5.94 -13.24 -0.74
N PHE A 65 -7.15 -13.44 -0.22
CA PHE A 65 -7.42 -13.81 1.18
C PHE A 65 -7.54 -15.32 1.43
N GLY A 66 -7.21 -16.17 0.45
CA GLY A 66 -7.32 -17.64 0.60
C GLY A 66 -8.75 -18.19 0.50
N HIS A 67 -9.69 -17.40 -0.03
CA HIS A 67 -11.06 -17.83 -0.31
C HIS A 67 -11.17 -18.51 -1.68
N THR A 68 -12.05 -19.51 -1.81
CA THR A 68 -12.27 -20.23 -3.08
C THR A 68 -13.71 -20.71 -3.24
N ASP A 69 -14.24 -20.63 -4.46
CA ASP A 69 -15.53 -21.19 -4.85
C ASP A 69 -15.47 -22.71 -5.12
N GLU A 70 -14.26 -23.27 -5.23
CA GLU A 70 -14.01 -24.68 -5.48
C GLU A 70 -13.31 -25.30 -4.25
N PRO A 71 -14.06 -25.63 -3.18
CA PRO A 71 -13.49 -26.17 -1.96
C PRO A 71 -12.92 -27.58 -2.20
N GLY A 72 -11.61 -27.72 -2.03
CA GLY A 72 -10.91 -29.00 -2.06
C GLY A 72 -10.82 -29.65 -0.67
N PRO A 73 -10.27 -30.88 -0.56
CA PRO A 73 -9.99 -31.52 0.72
C PRO A 73 -9.11 -30.61 1.60
N GLY A 74 -9.54 -30.37 2.84
CA GLY A 74 -8.82 -29.52 3.80
C GLY A 74 -9.28 -28.06 3.87
N THR A 75 -10.18 -27.62 2.99
CA THR A 75 -10.76 -26.26 3.07
C THR A 75 -11.84 -26.17 4.16
N LYS A 76 -11.82 -25.08 4.92
CA LYS A 76 -12.85 -24.75 5.92
C LYS A 76 -13.98 -24.00 5.20
N MET A 77 -15.24 -24.39 5.42
CA MET A 77 -16.37 -23.61 4.87
C MET A 77 -16.63 -22.38 5.74
N ILE A 78 -16.55 -21.18 5.15
CA ILE A 78 -16.84 -19.91 5.81
C ILE A 78 -18.01 -19.20 5.13
N SER A 79 -18.75 -18.38 5.89
CA SER A 79 -19.80 -17.51 5.36
C SER A 79 -19.32 -16.07 5.43
N LEU A 80 -19.22 -15.42 4.27
CA LEU A 80 -18.86 -14.02 4.15
C LEU A 80 -20.12 -13.19 3.92
N ARG A 81 -20.11 -11.95 4.39
CA ARG A 81 -21.12 -10.96 4.07
C ARG A 81 -20.56 -10.04 2.98
N CYS A 82 -21.26 -9.87 1.87
CA CYS A 82 -20.87 -9.00 0.77
C CYS A 82 -22.07 -8.15 0.37
N GLY A 83 -21.94 -6.82 0.52
CA GLY A 83 -23.04 -5.88 0.25
C GLY A 83 -24.34 -6.25 0.97
N GLY A 84 -24.23 -6.73 2.22
CA GLY A 84 -25.39 -7.17 3.01
C GLY A 84 -25.97 -8.55 2.67
N LYS A 85 -25.37 -9.31 1.73
CA LYS A 85 -25.77 -10.68 1.39
C LYS A 85 -24.77 -11.69 1.93
N THR A 86 -25.24 -12.84 2.40
CA THR A 86 -24.35 -13.93 2.85
C THR A 86 -24.01 -14.88 1.70
N VAL A 87 -22.73 -15.11 1.48
CA VAL A 87 -22.18 -16.04 0.48
C VAL A 87 -21.24 -17.02 1.17
N LYS A 88 -21.20 -18.28 0.71
CA LYS A 88 -20.34 -19.32 1.28
C LYS A 88 -19.12 -19.57 0.40
N TYR A 89 -17.96 -19.65 1.03
CA TYR A 89 -16.68 -19.94 0.38
C TYR A 89 -15.95 -21.07 1.10
N GLY A 90 -15.07 -21.78 0.40
CA GLY A 90 -13.97 -22.49 1.03
C GLY A 90 -12.88 -21.50 1.45
N TYR A 91 -12.19 -21.79 2.54
CA TYR A 91 -11.11 -20.96 3.09
C TYR A 91 -9.90 -21.82 3.44
N ASN A 92 -8.72 -21.34 3.05
CA ASN A 92 -7.43 -21.88 3.43
C ASN A 92 -6.49 -20.75 3.88
N GLU A 93 -6.00 -20.86 5.11
CA GLU A 93 -5.12 -19.86 5.73
C GLU A 93 -3.74 -19.79 5.04
N ASP A 94 -3.22 -20.92 4.57
CA ASP A 94 -1.93 -20.98 3.87
C ASP A 94 -1.92 -20.22 2.53
N ASP A 95 -3.10 -19.99 1.96
CA ASP A 95 -3.30 -19.28 0.70
C ASP A 95 -3.57 -17.78 0.90
N ASN A 96 -3.62 -17.28 2.14
CA ASN A 96 -3.85 -15.87 2.46
C ASN A 96 -2.58 -15.03 2.24
N SER A 97 -2.32 -14.66 0.99
CA SER A 97 -1.19 -13.79 0.62
C SER A 97 -1.24 -12.41 1.26
N VAL A 98 -2.44 -11.86 1.51
CA VAL A 98 -2.62 -10.55 2.15
C VAL A 98 -2.11 -10.57 3.58
N GLU A 99 -2.43 -11.62 4.33
CA GLU A 99 -1.92 -11.83 5.68
C GLU A 99 -0.39 -11.87 5.71
N GLN A 100 0.24 -12.60 4.77
CA GLN A 100 1.70 -12.68 4.67
C GLN A 100 2.34 -11.32 4.39
N ILE A 101 1.69 -10.47 3.58
CA ILE A 101 2.14 -9.09 3.33
C ILE A 101 1.98 -8.26 4.59
N CYS A 102 0.83 -8.32 5.26
CA CYS A 102 0.54 -7.54 6.47
C CYS A 102 1.49 -7.90 7.62
N GLN A 103 1.79 -9.18 7.81
CA GLN A 103 2.75 -9.68 8.81
C GLN A 103 4.21 -9.24 8.52
N ARG A 104 4.49 -8.60 7.38
CA ARG A 104 5.79 -7.99 7.06
C ARG A 104 5.74 -6.47 7.11
N VAL A 105 4.72 -5.87 6.50
CA VAL A 105 4.58 -4.41 6.37
C VAL A 105 4.23 -3.78 7.72
N VAL A 106 3.24 -4.31 8.44
CA VAL A 106 2.77 -3.70 9.70
C VAL A 106 3.88 -3.69 10.75
N PRO A 107 4.61 -4.80 11.02
CA PRO A 107 5.72 -4.76 11.96
C PRO A 107 6.84 -3.81 11.56
N TYR A 108 7.15 -3.72 10.26
CA TYR A 108 8.18 -2.81 9.78
C TYR A 108 7.82 -1.35 10.07
N LEU A 109 6.59 -0.93 9.75
CA LEU A 109 6.15 0.43 10.03
C LEU A 109 6.14 0.73 11.53
N ALA A 110 5.61 -0.20 12.34
CA ALA A 110 5.51 -0.05 13.79
C ALA A 110 6.90 0.06 14.46
N GLU A 111 7.90 -0.72 14.03
CA GLU A 111 9.25 -0.71 14.61
C GLU A 111 10.15 0.41 14.09
N LYS A 112 9.97 0.80 12.82
CA LYS A 112 10.98 1.61 12.11
C LYS A 112 10.57 3.05 11.90
N LEU A 113 9.28 3.30 11.70
CA LEU A 113 8.78 4.61 11.31
C LEU A 113 7.88 5.21 12.38
N ASP A 114 7.01 4.41 12.99
CA ASP A 114 6.02 4.91 13.93
C ASP A 114 6.63 5.44 15.23
N ALA A 115 6.21 6.64 15.65
CA ALA A 115 6.75 7.29 16.84
C ALA A 115 6.27 6.63 18.14
N ASP A 116 5.10 5.99 18.14
CA ASP A 116 4.49 5.37 19.31
C ASP A 116 4.75 3.85 19.38
N GLY A 117 5.37 3.29 18.33
CA GLY A 117 5.67 1.87 18.23
C GLY A 117 4.47 1.02 17.78
N GLY A 118 3.44 1.63 17.19
CA GLY A 118 2.22 0.94 16.78
C GLY A 118 1.56 1.54 15.53
N THR A 119 1.29 0.70 14.54
CA THR A 119 0.68 1.14 13.27
C THR A 119 -0.83 0.90 13.28
N THR A 120 -1.63 1.92 12.93
CA THR A 120 -3.08 1.73 12.76
C THR A 120 -3.38 0.87 11.53
N VAL A 121 -4.10 -0.24 11.73
CA VAL A 121 -4.55 -1.12 10.64
C VAL A 121 -6.06 -1.01 10.46
N VAL A 122 -6.51 -0.88 9.21
CA VAL A 122 -7.92 -0.87 8.83
C VAL A 122 -8.17 -1.76 7.63
N TYR A 123 -9.39 -2.28 7.51
CA TYR A 123 -9.94 -2.67 6.21
C TYR A 123 -10.60 -1.46 5.55
N TRP A 124 -10.41 -1.27 4.26
CA TRP A 124 -11.10 -0.25 3.46
C TRP A 124 -11.93 -0.89 2.36
N ALA A 125 -12.62 -0.07 1.56
CA ALA A 125 -13.53 -0.56 0.54
C ALA A 125 -14.59 -1.55 1.07
N CYS A 126 -15.07 -1.34 2.31
CA CYS A 126 -16.02 -2.24 2.95
C CYS A 126 -17.47 -1.82 2.67
N GLY A 127 -18.40 -2.77 2.83
CA GLY A 127 -19.85 -2.54 2.75
C GLY A 127 -20.38 -2.08 1.39
N ASP A 128 -21.68 -1.77 1.34
CA ASP A 128 -22.33 -1.41 0.08
C ASP A 128 -21.71 -0.14 -0.56
N GLY A 129 -21.35 -0.25 -1.83
CA GLY A 129 -20.63 0.78 -2.58
C GLY A 129 -19.13 0.90 -2.25
N GLY A 130 -18.61 0.11 -1.31
CA GLY A 130 -17.18 0.06 -1.00
C GLY A 130 -16.63 1.34 -0.39
N ARG A 131 -17.40 2.01 0.48
CA ARG A 131 -17.03 3.31 1.07
C ARG A 131 -16.75 3.26 2.56
N ASN A 132 -16.96 2.13 3.22
CA ASN A 132 -16.74 2.01 4.65
C ASN A 132 -15.30 1.62 4.95
N VAL A 133 -14.85 2.04 6.13
CA VAL A 133 -13.56 1.66 6.73
C VAL A 133 -13.87 0.93 8.03
N GLN A 134 -13.25 -0.22 8.23
CA GLN A 134 -13.35 -1.03 9.46
C GLN A 134 -12.00 -1.02 10.18
N LEU A 135 -11.98 -0.52 11.41
CA LEU A 135 -10.77 -0.54 12.24
C LEU A 135 -10.43 -1.97 12.68
N VAL A 136 -9.19 -2.39 12.43
CA VAL A 136 -8.62 -3.61 13.01
C VAL A 136 -8.01 -3.29 14.36
N GLY A 137 -7.22 -2.21 14.44
CA GLY A 137 -6.62 -1.71 15.68
C GLY A 137 -5.26 -1.05 15.44
N ASP A 138 -4.66 -0.58 16.52
CA ASP A 138 -3.28 -0.09 16.52
C ASP A 138 -2.37 -1.26 16.93
N LEU A 139 -1.58 -1.77 15.99
CA LEU A 139 -0.78 -2.98 16.19
C LEU A 139 0.70 -2.64 16.37
N THR A 140 1.27 -3.09 17.49
CA THR A 140 2.72 -3.18 17.65
C THR A 140 3.30 -4.25 16.73
N ALA A 141 4.61 -4.24 16.53
CA ALA A 141 5.25 -5.22 15.69
C ALA A 141 5.10 -6.66 16.17
N ASP A 142 5.21 -6.92 17.48
CA ASP A 142 5.02 -8.25 18.04
C ASP A 142 3.59 -8.76 17.85
N GLN A 143 2.59 -7.89 18.03
CA GLN A 143 1.19 -8.22 17.74
C GLN A 143 1.00 -8.55 16.26
N ALA A 144 1.53 -7.70 15.38
CA ALA A 144 1.34 -7.82 13.94
C ALA A 144 2.01 -9.05 13.32
N ARG A 145 3.13 -9.56 13.87
CA ARG A 145 3.81 -10.77 13.37
C ARG A 145 2.97 -12.05 13.50
N SER A 146 2.03 -12.08 14.43
CA SER A 146 1.15 -13.23 14.69
C SER A 146 -0.33 -12.92 14.52
N ALA A 147 -0.66 -11.69 14.10
CA ALA A 147 -2.02 -11.28 13.83
C ALA A 147 -2.57 -12.03 12.61
N GLN A 148 -3.86 -12.34 12.69
CA GLN A 148 -4.63 -12.87 11.58
C GLN A 148 -5.35 -11.73 10.86
N PHE A 149 -5.40 -11.81 9.53
CA PHE A 149 -6.10 -10.85 8.69
C PHE A 149 -7.13 -11.56 7.79
N PRO A 150 -8.25 -12.04 8.35
CA PRO A 150 -9.23 -12.84 7.61
C PRO A 150 -10.09 -12.03 6.62
N GLY A 151 -10.04 -10.70 6.71
CA GLY A 151 -10.89 -9.78 5.94
C GLY A 151 -11.93 -9.07 6.81
N PRO A 152 -12.71 -8.14 6.23
CA PRO A 152 -13.71 -7.36 6.94
C PRO A 152 -14.97 -8.14 7.29
N ASP A 153 -15.80 -7.55 8.15
CA ASP A 153 -17.10 -8.08 8.57
C ASP A 153 -18.15 -8.02 7.45
N ASP A 154 -18.07 -7.00 6.59
CA ASP A 154 -18.91 -6.81 5.40
C ASP A 154 -18.04 -6.37 4.22
N TRP A 155 -17.81 -7.30 3.30
CA TRP A 155 -17.04 -7.11 2.08
C TRP A 155 -17.73 -6.11 1.16
N GLY A 156 -16.95 -5.21 0.56
CA GLY A 156 -17.52 -4.17 -0.26
C GLY A 156 -17.83 -4.56 -1.69
N THR A 157 -18.83 -3.89 -2.25
CA THR A 157 -19.27 -4.07 -3.64
C THR A 157 -18.60 -3.09 -4.62
N GLY A 158 -17.65 -2.28 -4.14
CA GLY A 158 -16.82 -1.38 -4.92
C GLY A 158 -15.48 -1.14 -4.22
N THR A 159 -14.58 -0.43 -4.90
CA THR A 159 -13.20 -0.20 -4.44
C THR A 159 -12.95 1.31 -4.38
N CYS A 160 -13.48 1.99 -3.36
CA CYS A 160 -13.30 3.44 -3.19
C CYS A 160 -12.19 3.75 -2.18
N LEU A 161 -11.09 4.35 -2.63
CA LEU A 161 -9.88 4.59 -1.82
C LEU A 161 -9.95 5.89 -1.00
N LEU A 162 -10.67 6.90 -1.49
CA LEU A 162 -10.74 8.21 -0.84
C LEU A 162 -11.16 8.14 0.64
N PRO A 163 -12.14 7.31 1.06
CA PRO A 163 -12.49 7.16 2.46
C PRO A 163 -11.32 6.71 3.35
N ALA A 164 -10.47 5.80 2.86
CA ALA A 164 -9.31 5.32 3.61
C ALA A 164 -8.22 6.39 3.73
N MET A 165 -7.98 7.13 2.64
CA MET A 165 -7.05 8.26 2.68
C MET A 165 -7.50 9.31 3.70
N LYS A 166 -8.78 9.69 3.67
CA LYS A 166 -9.36 10.65 4.63
C LYS A 166 -9.27 10.12 6.06
N TYR A 167 -9.56 8.84 6.29
CA TYR A 167 -9.46 8.23 7.61
C TYR A 167 -8.10 8.49 8.26
N PHE A 168 -7.00 8.16 7.58
CA PHE A 168 -5.66 8.37 8.15
C PHE A 168 -5.27 9.84 8.23
N VAL A 169 -5.58 10.60 7.17
CA VAL A 169 -5.33 12.04 7.12
C VAL A 169 -5.99 12.76 8.30
N ASP A 170 -7.25 12.46 8.60
CA ASP A 170 -8.00 13.14 9.64
C ASP A 170 -7.61 12.62 11.03
N ARG A 171 -7.42 11.30 11.18
CA ARG A 171 -6.99 10.67 12.44
C ARG A 171 -5.64 11.22 12.91
N PHE A 172 -4.72 11.44 11.98
CA PHE A 172 -3.34 11.85 12.26
C PHE A 172 -3.05 13.27 11.75
N ALA A 173 -4.04 14.17 11.85
CA ALA A 173 -3.90 15.55 11.37
C ALA A 173 -2.73 16.31 12.02
N ASP A 174 -2.37 15.94 13.26
CA ASP A 174 -1.31 16.58 14.04
C ASP A 174 0.06 15.89 13.92
N ALA A 175 0.17 14.77 13.21
CA ALA A 175 1.43 14.02 13.06
C ALA A 175 2.48 14.84 12.30
N GLU A 176 3.74 14.89 12.78
CA GLU A 176 4.87 15.54 12.09
C GLU A 176 5.07 15.00 10.67
N TRP A 177 4.77 13.72 10.47
CA TRP A 177 4.73 13.09 9.17
C TRP A 177 3.72 11.93 9.17
N GLY A 178 2.86 11.87 8.15
CA GLY A 178 1.96 10.73 7.94
C GLY A 178 2.52 9.75 6.91
N PHE A 179 2.59 8.46 7.22
CA PHE A 179 3.00 7.42 6.28
C PHE A 179 1.95 6.32 6.17
N TYR A 180 1.24 6.26 5.04
CA TYR A 180 0.08 5.38 4.88
C TYR A 180 0.28 4.42 3.71
N VAL A 181 0.12 3.13 3.97
CA VAL A 181 0.20 2.06 2.98
C VAL A 181 -1.20 1.53 2.68
N PHE A 182 -1.54 1.42 1.41
CA PHE A 182 -2.80 0.88 0.92
C PHE A 182 -2.50 -0.39 0.13
N ILE A 183 -3.09 -1.51 0.52
CA ILE A 183 -2.96 -2.80 -0.17
C ILE A 183 -4.25 -3.04 -0.93
N THR A 184 -4.18 -3.35 -2.23
CA THR A 184 -5.33 -3.60 -3.12
C THR A 184 -4.98 -4.63 -4.18
N ASP A 185 -5.98 -5.19 -4.83
CA ASP A 185 -5.80 -6.04 -6.00
C ASP A 185 -6.05 -5.34 -7.35
N GLY A 186 -6.54 -4.09 -7.38
CA GLY A 186 -6.93 -3.54 -8.66
C GLY A 186 -7.51 -2.13 -8.68
N ALA A 187 -8.48 -1.96 -9.59
CA ALA A 187 -8.95 -0.67 -10.08
C ALA A 187 -9.78 0.10 -9.04
N LEU A 188 -9.44 1.38 -8.88
CA LEU A 188 -10.17 2.31 -8.04
C LEU A 188 -11.44 2.79 -8.73
N SER A 189 -12.55 2.72 -8.01
CA SER A 189 -13.86 3.20 -8.46
C SER A 189 -14.00 4.73 -8.35
N ASP A 190 -13.14 5.38 -7.57
CA ASP A 190 -13.17 6.80 -7.24
C ASP A 190 -11.86 7.53 -7.60
N LEU A 191 -11.16 7.07 -8.65
CA LEU A 191 -9.85 7.61 -9.07
C LEU A 191 -9.86 9.14 -9.22
N ASP A 192 -10.86 9.72 -9.90
CA ASP A 192 -10.94 11.17 -10.10
C ASP A 192 -11.01 11.94 -8.76
N ASP A 193 -11.72 11.37 -7.79
CA ASP A 193 -11.86 11.96 -6.46
C ASP A 193 -10.57 11.81 -5.65
N VAL A 194 -9.85 10.69 -5.81
CA VAL A 194 -8.53 10.43 -5.22
C VAL A 194 -7.48 11.39 -5.78
N VAL A 195 -7.43 11.58 -7.10
CA VAL A 195 -6.51 12.52 -7.77
C VAL A 195 -6.77 13.93 -7.26
N ARG A 196 -8.03 14.37 -7.29
CA ARG A 196 -8.41 15.71 -6.83
C ARG A 196 -8.03 15.94 -5.37
N TYR A 197 -8.32 14.98 -4.49
CA TYR A 197 -7.98 15.07 -3.08
C TYR A 197 -6.46 15.09 -2.84
N THR A 198 -5.70 14.29 -3.60
CA THR A 198 -4.23 14.26 -3.51
C THR A 198 -3.63 15.60 -3.91
N LEU A 199 -4.14 16.23 -4.98
CA LEU A 199 -3.72 17.58 -5.39
C LEU A 199 -4.08 18.64 -4.35
N GLU A 200 -5.24 18.54 -3.69
CA GLU A 200 -5.61 19.42 -2.59
C GLU A 200 -4.68 19.25 -1.38
N LEU A 201 -4.32 18.00 -1.03
CA LEU A 201 -3.35 17.69 0.01
C LEU A 201 -1.98 18.28 -0.32
N ALA A 202 -1.48 18.09 -1.53
CA ALA A 202 -0.19 18.61 -1.98
C ALA A 202 -0.14 20.15 -1.86
N LYS A 203 -1.17 20.84 -2.35
CA LYS A 203 -1.30 22.30 -2.19
C LYS A 203 -1.33 22.74 -0.73
N GLY A 204 -2.01 21.98 0.14
CA GLY A 204 -2.05 22.24 1.58
C GLY A 204 -0.68 22.11 2.25
N ILE A 205 0.09 21.07 1.87
CA ILE A 205 1.46 20.84 2.34
C ILE A 205 2.39 21.95 1.85
N HIS A 206 2.34 22.28 0.56
CA HIS A 206 3.15 23.37 -0.03
C HIS A 206 2.89 24.72 0.64
N ALA A 207 1.63 25.01 0.99
CA ALA A 207 1.25 26.23 1.69
C ALA A 207 1.56 26.23 3.21
N GLY A 208 2.16 25.16 3.75
CA GLY A 208 2.43 25.01 5.18
C GLY A 208 1.18 24.90 6.06
N LYS A 209 0.01 24.67 5.45
CA LYS A 209 -1.27 24.48 6.18
C LYS A 209 -1.42 23.07 6.72
N ARG A 210 -0.56 22.16 6.30
CA ARG A 210 -0.60 20.75 6.63
C ARG A 210 0.81 20.19 6.62
N LYS A 211 1.05 19.23 7.50
CA LYS A 211 2.31 18.50 7.60
C LYS A 211 2.42 17.45 6.49
N PRO A 212 3.64 17.04 6.11
CA PRO A 212 3.84 16.13 4.99
C PRO A 212 3.12 14.79 5.17
N VAL A 213 2.66 14.20 4.07
CA VAL A 213 2.06 12.88 4.02
C VAL A 213 2.69 12.10 2.87
N LYS A 214 3.04 10.83 3.10
CA LYS A 214 3.44 9.88 2.07
C LYS A 214 2.40 8.76 2.00
N CYS A 215 1.84 8.56 0.81
CA CYS A 215 0.99 7.42 0.51
C CYS A 215 1.77 6.42 -0.34
N VAL A 216 1.58 5.13 -0.07
CA VAL A 216 2.13 4.02 -0.86
C VAL A 216 0.97 3.09 -1.21
N LEU A 217 0.80 2.78 -2.49
CA LEU A 217 -0.20 1.83 -2.97
C LEU A 217 0.51 0.54 -3.42
N ILE A 218 0.11 -0.60 -2.87
CA ILE A 218 0.67 -1.92 -3.15
C ILE A 218 -0.40 -2.75 -3.84
N GLY A 219 -0.20 -3.02 -5.13
CA GLY A 219 -1.00 -3.96 -5.90
C GLY A 219 -0.62 -5.42 -5.59
N VAL A 220 -1.61 -6.29 -5.39
CA VAL A 220 -1.45 -7.72 -5.13
C VAL A 220 -2.23 -8.52 -6.17
N GLY A 221 -1.66 -9.62 -6.67
CA GLY A 221 -2.32 -10.47 -7.66
C GLY A 221 -2.16 -9.98 -9.10
N SER A 222 -2.91 -10.59 -10.01
CA SER A 222 -2.82 -10.35 -11.46
C SER A 222 -3.78 -9.27 -11.98
N ASP A 223 -4.72 -8.82 -11.15
CA ASP A 223 -5.80 -7.91 -11.55
C ASP A 223 -5.46 -6.43 -11.33
N VAL A 224 -4.17 -6.15 -11.09
CA VAL A 224 -3.64 -4.81 -10.86
C VAL A 224 -3.85 -3.96 -12.12
N ASN A 225 -4.49 -2.80 -11.94
CA ASN A 225 -4.63 -1.82 -13.00
C ASN A 225 -3.39 -0.92 -13.09
N GLU A 226 -2.39 -1.34 -13.87
CA GLU A 226 -1.11 -0.63 -14.03
C GLU A 226 -1.28 0.81 -14.53
N ASP A 227 -2.28 1.09 -15.38
CA ASP A 227 -2.53 2.44 -15.90
C ASP A 227 -2.92 3.40 -14.77
N GLN A 228 -3.80 2.97 -13.86
CA GLN A 228 -4.19 3.79 -12.70
C GLN A 228 -3.03 3.97 -11.71
N MET A 229 -2.20 2.95 -11.52
CA MET A 229 -1.00 3.04 -10.68
C MET A 229 -0.03 4.08 -11.24
N SER A 230 0.19 4.08 -12.57
CA SER A 230 1.03 5.07 -13.24
C SER A 230 0.48 6.49 -13.11
N ILE A 231 -0.85 6.68 -13.24
CA ILE A 231 -1.48 8.00 -13.03
C ILE A 231 -1.19 8.54 -11.63
N LEU A 232 -1.29 7.68 -10.61
CA LEU A 232 -1.07 8.08 -9.21
C LEU A 232 0.41 8.32 -8.88
N ASP A 233 1.33 7.62 -9.56
CA ASP A 233 2.77 7.77 -9.38
C ASP A 233 3.30 9.09 -10.00
N ASP A 234 2.81 9.44 -11.19
CA ASP A 234 3.23 10.63 -11.95
C ASP A 234 2.36 11.88 -11.67
N LEU A 235 1.71 11.98 -10.50
CA LEU A 235 0.92 13.16 -10.12
C LEU A 235 1.82 14.38 -9.87
N ASP A 236 2.03 15.18 -10.91
CA ASP A 236 2.70 16.48 -10.80
C ASP A 236 1.69 17.64 -10.68
N ASP A 237 2.05 18.63 -9.85
CA ASP A 237 1.32 19.91 -9.69
C ASP A 237 1.24 20.73 -10.99
N THR A 238 1.91 20.32 -12.05
CA THR A 238 2.06 21.08 -13.31
C THR A 238 0.92 20.87 -14.31
N HIS A 239 -0.03 19.95 -14.06
CA HIS A 239 -1.15 19.69 -14.97
C HIS A 239 -2.37 20.62 -14.82
N ASN A 240 -2.29 21.70 -14.03
CA ASN A 240 -3.37 22.70 -13.94
C ASN A 240 -2.81 24.14 -13.84
N ALA A 241 -2.11 24.58 -14.88
CA ALA A 241 -1.85 26.01 -15.14
C ALA A 241 -2.60 26.47 -16.39
#